data_AF-A0A0C3QBC4-F1
#
_entry.id   AF-A0A0C3QBC4-F1
#
_cell.length_a   1.000
_cell.length_b   1.000
_cell.length_c   1.000
_cell.angle_alpha   90.00
_cell.angle_beta   90.00
_cell.angle_gamma   90.00
#
_symmetry.space_group_name_H-M   'P 1'
#
loop_
_entity.id
_entity.type
_entity.pdbx_description
1 polymer ?
#
loop_
_entity_poly.entity_id
_entity_poly.type
_entity_poly.pdbx_seq_one_letter_code
_entity_poly.pdbx_strand_id
1 'polypeptide(L)'
;FILDTRTFGVNSLVDPVLSLCQGPAILATNDEYFKDKDWLAIKTILDSSKKQDEASTGKYGLGFRSCYHITDNPHILSKDQLHIFDPHQRTKRFAGGFELSTLRLPDAEGVIDREAYKDHFSTFSAVFKPEDDVYAGTAIRLPLR
;
A
#
# COMPACT_ATOMS: atom_id res chain seq x y z
N PHE A 1 -1.84 6.46 15.33
CA PHE A 1 -1.14 7.20 14.26
C PHE A 1 0.30 7.42 14.66
N ILE A 2 1.23 7.38 13.71
CA ILE A 2 2.67 7.59 13.87
C ILE A 2 3.14 8.51 12.74
N LEU A 3 3.89 9.56 13.07
CA LEU A 3 4.67 10.31 12.08
C LEU A 3 6.05 9.66 11.99
N ASP A 4 6.32 8.95 10.90
CA ASP A 4 7.60 8.32 10.65
C ASP A 4 8.45 9.24 9.76
N THR A 5 9.49 9.85 10.33
CA THR A 5 10.37 10.80 9.62
C THR A 5 11.57 10.14 8.96
N ARG A 6 11.65 8.81 8.95
CA ARG A 6 12.79 8.07 8.40
C ARG A 6 12.75 8.02 6.87
N THR A 7 13.90 7.74 6.28
CA THR A 7 14.06 7.42 4.86
C THR A 7 14.58 6.00 4.72
N PHE A 8 14.07 5.28 3.73
CA PHE A 8 14.32 3.86 3.52
C PHE A 8 15.11 3.61 2.23
N GLY A 9 15.53 2.36 2.02
CA GLY A 9 16.28 1.94 0.83
C GLY A 9 15.47 2.08 -0.47
N VAL A 10 16.16 2.14 -1.60
CA VAL A 10 15.55 2.32 -2.93
C VAL A 10 16.09 1.34 -3.98
N ASN A 11 16.83 0.32 -3.54
CA ASN A 11 17.57 -0.60 -4.42
C ASN A 11 16.74 -1.81 -4.86
N SER A 12 15.71 -2.15 -4.10
CA SER A 12 14.90 -3.36 -4.23
C SER A 12 13.43 -3.00 -4.16
N LEU A 13 13.01 -2.26 -5.19
CA LEU A 13 11.64 -1.85 -5.43
C LEU A 13 11.14 -2.50 -6.72
N VAL A 14 9.83 -2.71 -6.80
CA VAL A 14 9.14 -3.17 -8.02
C VAL A 14 9.47 -2.30 -9.23
N ASP A 15 9.58 -0.98 -9.03
CA ASP A 15 10.00 -0.02 -10.03
C ASP A 15 10.80 1.11 -9.34
N PRO A 16 11.97 1.53 -9.87
CA PRO A 16 12.76 2.62 -9.31
C PRO A 16 12.00 3.94 -9.14
N VAL A 17 10.95 4.19 -9.93
CA VAL A 17 10.11 5.38 -9.79
C VAL A 17 9.47 5.50 -8.39
N LEU A 18 9.30 4.38 -7.68
CA LEU A 18 8.72 4.33 -6.35
C LEU A 18 9.69 4.75 -5.23
N SER A 19 10.92 5.14 -5.58
CA SER A 19 11.87 5.74 -4.63
C SER A 19 11.30 6.98 -3.94
N LEU A 20 10.42 7.72 -4.61
CA LEU A 20 9.69 8.86 -4.02
C LEU A 20 8.80 8.46 -2.83
N CYS A 21 8.38 7.20 -2.73
CA CYS A 21 7.53 6.71 -1.63
C CYS A 21 8.34 6.26 -0.39
N GLN A 22 9.67 6.28 -0.47
CA GLN A 22 10.58 5.76 0.57
C GLN A 22 11.00 6.82 1.61
N GLY A 23 10.44 8.03 1.54
CA GLY A 23 10.67 9.11 2.50
C GLY A 23 9.71 9.11 3.69
N PRO A 24 9.65 10.23 4.45
CA PRO A 24 8.75 10.40 5.59
C PRO A 24 7.27 10.11 5.28
N ALA A 25 6.53 9.64 6.27
CA ALA A 25 5.13 9.24 6.10
C ALA A 25 4.30 9.35 7.37
N ILE A 26 2.98 9.45 7.18
CA ILE A 26 2.01 9.18 8.24
C ILE A 26 1.64 7.70 8.16
N LEU A 27 1.73 7.00 9.30
CA LEU A 27 1.29 5.62 9.45
C LEU A 27 0.07 5.57 10.38
N ALA A 28 -1.02 5.01 9.89
CA ALA A 28 -2.25 4.78 10.64
C ALA A 28 -2.46 3.28 10.81
N THR A 29 -2.71 2.82 12.04
CA THR A 29 -2.91 1.39 12.31
C THR A 29 -4.20 1.13 13.06
N ASN A 30 -4.77 -0.06 12.84
CA ASN A 30 -5.82 -0.65 13.65
C ASN A 30 -5.61 -2.17 13.73
N ASP A 31 -6.38 -2.82 14.59
CA ASP A 31 -6.38 -4.25 14.90
C ASP A 31 -7.39 -5.07 14.07
N GLU A 32 -8.01 -4.45 13.06
CA GLU A 32 -8.94 -5.10 12.14
C GLU A 32 -8.24 -5.43 10.81
N TYR A 33 -8.66 -6.52 10.17
CA TYR A 33 -8.18 -6.87 8.84
C TYR A 33 -9.04 -6.24 7.75
N PHE A 34 -8.40 -5.82 6.66
CA PHE A 34 -9.09 -5.66 5.39
C PHE A 34 -9.65 -7.02 4.93
N LYS A 35 -10.95 -7.05 4.64
CA LYS A 35 -11.62 -8.23 4.07
C LYS A 35 -11.68 -8.08 2.55
N ASP A 36 -11.94 -9.17 1.84
CA ASP A 36 -12.03 -9.16 0.37
C ASP A 36 -12.98 -8.08 -0.18
N LYS A 37 -14.11 -7.85 0.53
CA LYS A 37 -15.06 -6.79 0.20
C LYS A 37 -14.46 -5.38 0.33
N ASP A 38 -13.57 -5.17 1.31
CA ASP A 38 -12.92 -3.89 1.55
C ASP A 38 -11.85 -3.66 0.47
N TRP A 39 -11.11 -4.71 0.09
CA TRP A 39 -10.17 -4.67 -1.04
C TRP A 39 -10.85 -4.38 -2.38
N LEU A 40 -12.00 -5.01 -2.63
CA LEU A 40 -12.78 -4.74 -3.84
C LEU A 40 -13.31 -3.30 -3.83
N ALA A 41 -13.84 -2.84 -2.70
CA ALA A 41 -14.35 -1.48 -2.54
C ALA A 41 -13.25 -0.44 -2.79
N ILE A 42 -12.05 -0.62 -2.22
CA ILE A 42 -10.96 0.36 -2.37
C ILE A 42 -10.44 0.41 -3.80
N LYS A 43 -10.26 -0.74 -4.47
CA LYS A 43 -9.87 -0.78 -5.90
C LYS A 43 -10.91 -0.07 -6.77
N THR A 44 -12.20 -0.32 -6.51
CA THR A 44 -13.31 0.34 -7.23
C THR A 44 -13.29 1.86 -7.04
N ILE A 45 -12.98 2.37 -5.84
CA ILE A 45 -12.88 3.81 -5.59
C ILE A 45 -11.79 4.45 -6.46
N LEU A 46 -10.68 3.77 -6.69
CA LEU A 46 -9.56 4.25 -7.50
C LEU A 46 -9.89 4.26 -9.00
N ASP A 47 -10.58 3.22 -9.47
CA ASP A 47 -11.03 3.12 -10.87
C ASP A 47 -12.21 4.06 -11.18
N SER A 48 -13.06 4.36 -10.19
CA SER A 48 -14.27 5.19 -10.34
C SER A 48 -14.02 6.67 -10.64
N SER A 49 -12.77 7.08 -10.86
CA SER A 49 -12.40 8.41 -11.38
C SER A 49 -13.10 8.80 -12.70
N LYS A 50 -13.83 7.87 -13.34
CA LYS A 50 -14.50 8.07 -14.63
C LYS A 50 -16.01 8.31 -14.62
N LYS A 51 -16.76 8.26 -13.51
CA LYS A 51 -18.18 8.68 -13.53
C LYS A 51 -18.61 9.30 -12.21
N GLN A 52 -19.14 10.52 -12.29
CA GLN A 52 -20.05 11.09 -11.30
C GLN A 52 -21.22 10.12 -11.11
N ASP A 53 -21.18 9.33 -10.04
CA ASP A 53 -22.40 8.80 -9.44
C ASP A 53 -22.32 9.16 -7.95
N GLU A 54 -22.93 10.30 -7.62
CA GLU A 54 -23.04 10.82 -6.25
C GLU A 54 -23.90 9.91 -5.34
N ALA A 55 -24.54 8.87 -5.88
CA ALA A 55 -25.52 8.04 -5.19
C ALA A 55 -24.95 6.81 -4.45
N SER A 56 -23.69 6.43 -4.65
CA SER A 56 -23.11 5.18 -4.13
C SER A 56 -21.95 5.38 -3.14
N THR A 57 -21.89 6.54 -2.49
CA THR A 57 -20.85 6.85 -1.49
C THR A 57 -21.09 6.07 -0.20
N GLY A 58 -20.83 4.76 -0.23
CA GLY A 58 -20.76 3.91 0.95
C GLY A 58 -19.62 4.34 1.88
N LYS A 59 -19.65 3.80 3.10
CA LYS A 59 -18.82 4.08 4.30
C LYS A 59 -17.30 4.27 4.11
N TYR A 60 -16.75 3.95 2.94
CA TYR A 60 -15.31 3.99 2.62
C TYR A 60 -14.93 4.99 1.51
N GLY A 61 -15.90 5.45 0.71
CA GLY A 61 -15.67 6.18 -0.55
C GLY A 61 -15.10 7.59 -0.42
N LEU A 62 -15.60 8.37 0.56
CA LEU A 62 -15.13 9.74 0.77
C LEU A 62 -13.90 9.80 1.70
N GLY A 63 -13.86 8.92 2.70
CA GLY A 63 -12.83 8.92 3.74
C GLY A 63 -11.44 8.59 3.19
N PHE A 64 -11.32 7.54 2.37
CA PHE A 64 -10.02 7.17 1.83
C PHE A 64 -9.49 8.19 0.82
N ARG A 65 -10.37 8.85 0.06
CA ARG A 65 -9.99 9.91 -0.89
C ARG A 65 -9.26 11.07 -0.20
N SER A 66 -9.55 11.33 1.07
CA SER A 66 -8.82 12.35 1.84
C SER A 66 -7.32 12.07 2.00
N CYS A 67 -6.89 10.80 1.90
CA CYS A 67 -5.47 10.43 1.92
C CYS A 67 -4.71 11.07 0.75
N TYR A 68 -5.39 11.34 -0.37
CA TYR A 68 -4.81 12.05 -1.52
C TYR A 68 -4.58 13.55 -1.28
N HIS A 69 -4.92 14.10 -0.12
CA HIS A 69 -4.37 15.40 0.27
C HIS A 69 -2.94 15.29 0.80
N ILE A 70 -2.52 14.10 1.24
CA ILE A 70 -1.23 13.85 1.89
C ILE A 70 -0.25 13.15 0.93
N THR A 71 -0.74 12.16 0.18
CA THR A 71 0.11 11.28 -0.65
C THR A 71 -0.48 11.05 -2.03
N ASP A 72 0.36 10.71 -3.00
CA ASP A 72 -0.08 10.22 -4.32
C ASP A 72 -0.15 8.69 -4.37
N ASN A 73 0.56 7.99 -3.47
CA ASN A 73 0.73 6.55 -3.48
C ASN A 73 0.46 5.99 -2.07
N PRO A 74 -0.81 5.88 -1.64
CA PRO A 74 -1.11 5.27 -0.35
C PRO A 74 -0.75 3.78 -0.41
N HIS A 75 -0.19 3.26 0.69
CA HIS A 75 0.11 1.84 0.84
C HIS A 75 -0.75 1.26 1.97
N ILE A 76 -1.24 0.03 1.81
CA ILE A 76 -2.01 -0.67 2.83
C ILE A 76 -1.42 -2.06 3.04
N LEU A 77 -0.94 -2.31 4.25
CA LEU A 77 -0.54 -3.62 4.72
C LEU A 77 -1.66 -4.18 5.61
N SER A 78 -2.20 -5.34 5.27
CA SER A 78 -3.16 -6.04 6.11
C SER A 78 -3.00 -7.54 5.97
N LYS A 79 -2.94 -8.24 7.11
CA LYS A 79 -2.69 -9.69 7.15
C LYS A 79 -1.42 -10.02 6.37
N ASP A 80 -1.54 -10.77 5.29
CA ASP A 80 -0.46 -11.28 4.47
C ASP A 80 -0.21 -10.46 3.18
N GLN A 81 -0.93 -9.34 2.99
CA GLN A 81 -0.94 -8.59 1.73
C GLN A 81 -0.50 -7.15 1.93
N LEU A 82 0.40 -6.67 1.06
CA LEU A 82 0.77 -5.28 0.92
C LEU A 82 0.28 -4.76 -0.43
N HIS A 83 -0.65 -3.80 -0.40
CA HIS A 83 -1.11 -3.09 -1.58
C HIS A 83 -0.45 -1.72 -1.68
N ILE A 84 0.11 -1.42 -2.85
CA ILE A 84 0.67 -0.11 -3.20
C ILE A 84 -0.17 0.46 -4.34
N PHE A 85 -0.87 1.55 -4.06
CA PHE A 85 -1.73 2.20 -5.05
C PHE A 85 -0.95 3.24 -5.86
N ASP A 86 -1.21 3.28 -7.17
CA ASP A 86 -0.53 4.17 -8.11
C ASP A 86 -1.53 4.72 -9.15
N PRO A 87 -2.42 5.64 -8.75
CA PRO A 87 -3.46 6.17 -9.65
C PRO A 87 -2.87 6.97 -10.82
N HIS A 88 -1.64 7.48 -10.68
CA HIS A 88 -0.92 8.19 -11.73
C HIS A 88 -0.17 7.25 -12.70
N GLN A 89 -0.23 5.94 -12.49
CA GLN A 89 0.39 4.92 -13.37
C GLN A 89 1.88 5.20 -13.61
N ARG A 90 2.60 5.61 -12.55
CA ARG A 90 4.05 5.82 -12.58
C ARG A 90 4.77 4.50 -12.89
N THR A 91 4.25 3.40 -12.36
CA THR A 91 4.69 2.03 -12.61
C THR A 91 4.09 1.52 -13.92
N LYS A 92 4.86 1.59 -15.02
CA LYS A 92 4.34 1.23 -16.37
C LYS A 92 3.84 -0.21 -16.49
N ARG A 93 4.33 -1.10 -15.62
CA ARG A 93 3.95 -2.52 -15.59
C ARG A 93 2.65 -2.79 -14.82
N PHE A 94 2.24 -1.89 -13.92
CA PHE A 94 1.17 -2.14 -12.96
C PHE A 94 0.16 -0.97 -12.97
N ALA A 95 -0.81 -1.05 -13.87
CA ALA A 95 -1.83 -0.01 -13.99
C ALA A 95 -2.65 0.11 -12.69
N GLY A 96 -2.60 1.28 -12.05
CA GLY A 96 -3.37 1.60 -10.83
C GLY A 96 -2.73 1.14 -9.52
N GLY A 97 -1.63 0.39 -9.58
CA GLY A 97 -0.94 -0.17 -8.41
C GLY A 97 -0.73 -1.68 -8.49
N PHE A 98 -0.17 -2.24 -7.44
CA PHE A 98 0.17 -3.66 -7.36
C PHE A 98 0.02 -4.19 -5.92
N GLU A 99 0.05 -5.51 -5.82
CA GLU A 99 -0.02 -6.26 -4.57
C GLU A 99 1.27 -7.05 -4.41
N LEU A 100 1.80 -7.11 -3.19
CA LEU A 100 2.93 -7.92 -2.80
C LEU A 100 2.52 -8.83 -1.64
N SER A 101 2.95 -10.08 -1.70
CA SER A 101 2.82 -11.03 -0.61
C SER A 101 3.86 -10.76 0.47
N THR A 102 3.43 -10.82 1.72
CA THR A 102 4.35 -10.81 2.86
C THR A 102 4.83 -12.22 3.24
N LEU A 103 4.20 -13.25 2.69
CA LEU A 103 4.61 -14.64 2.88
C LEU A 103 5.90 -14.91 2.12
N ARG A 104 6.78 -15.70 2.71
CA ARG A 104 8.02 -16.16 2.07
C ARG A 104 7.79 -17.40 1.21
N LEU A 105 6.81 -17.30 0.32
CA LEU A 105 6.48 -18.33 -0.65
C LEU A 105 6.74 -17.77 -2.05
N PRO A 106 7.38 -18.56 -2.94
CA PRO A 106 7.57 -18.12 -4.31
C PRO A 106 6.23 -18.01 -5.05
N ASP A 107 6.10 -16.98 -5.89
CA ASP A 107 5.00 -16.85 -6.84
C ASP A 107 5.15 -17.83 -8.03
N ALA A 108 4.28 -17.70 -9.04
CA ALA A 108 4.29 -18.57 -10.22
C ALA A 108 5.60 -18.45 -11.03
N GLU A 109 6.29 -17.33 -10.91
CA GLU A 109 7.56 -17.01 -11.55
C GLU A 109 8.77 -17.39 -10.68
N GLY A 110 8.54 -17.91 -9.46
CA GLY A 110 9.59 -18.30 -8.52
C GLY A 110 10.12 -17.15 -7.67
N VAL A 111 9.48 -15.98 -7.71
CA VAL A 111 9.89 -14.78 -6.98
C VAL A 111 9.30 -14.78 -5.57
N ILE A 112 10.15 -14.54 -4.58
CA ILE A 112 9.72 -14.32 -3.20
C ILE A 112 9.69 -12.81 -2.95
N ASP A 113 8.51 -12.22 -2.87
CA ASP A 113 8.33 -10.76 -2.79
C ASP A 113 9.14 -10.12 -1.65
N ARG A 114 9.15 -10.75 -0.47
CA ARG A 114 9.91 -10.30 0.71
C ARG A 114 11.41 -10.18 0.46
N GLU A 115 11.96 -10.95 -0.47
CA GLU A 115 13.38 -10.94 -0.82
C GLU A 115 13.64 -9.99 -2.00
N ALA A 116 12.83 -10.09 -3.05
CA ALA A 116 12.97 -9.30 -4.26
C ALA A 116 12.71 -7.81 -4.04
N TYR A 117 11.73 -7.49 -3.18
CA TYR A 117 11.23 -6.13 -2.99
C TYR A 117 11.32 -5.65 -1.54
N LYS A 118 12.36 -6.07 -0.81
CA LYS A 118 12.58 -5.81 0.63
C LYS A 118 12.42 -4.34 1.04
N ASP A 119 12.76 -3.39 0.16
CA ASP A 119 12.69 -1.97 0.50
C ASP A 119 11.24 -1.50 0.68
N HIS A 120 10.27 -2.06 -0.06
CA HIS A 120 8.85 -1.77 0.15
C HIS A 120 8.39 -2.15 1.57
N PHE A 121 8.78 -3.32 2.04
CA PHE A 121 8.41 -3.79 3.37
C PHE A 121 9.15 -3.06 4.50
N SER A 122 10.39 -2.63 4.25
CA SER A 122 11.18 -1.89 5.24
C SER A 122 10.48 -0.62 5.74
N THR A 123 9.64 -0.02 4.88
CA THR A 123 8.86 1.18 5.20
C THR A 123 7.79 0.99 6.27
N PHE A 124 7.49 -0.27 6.64
CA PHE A 124 6.56 -0.63 7.72
C PHE A 124 7.28 -1.10 8.99
N SER A 125 8.62 -1.01 9.06
CA SER A 125 9.44 -1.49 10.19
C SER A 125 9.09 -0.90 11.57
N ALA A 126 8.29 0.17 11.64
CA ALA A 126 7.74 0.68 12.90
C ALA A 126 6.71 -0.26 13.54
N VAL A 127 6.02 -1.08 12.73
CA VAL A 127 4.87 -1.90 13.16
C VAL A 127 4.91 -3.34 12.63
N PHE A 128 5.66 -3.59 11.56
CA PHE A 128 5.79 -4.91 10.92
C PHE A 128 7.27 -5.30 10.90
N LYS A 129 7.61 -6.36 11.66
CA LYS A 129 9.01 -6.73 11.84
C LYS A 129 9.55 -7.49 10.63
N PRO A 130 10.88 -7.51 10.43
CA PRO A 130 11.48 -8.29 9.36
C PRO A 130 11.11 -9.78 9.43
N GLU A 131 10.97 -10.37 10.61
CA GLU A 131 10.62 -11.78 10.81
C GLU A 131 9.15 -12.10 10.52
N ASP A 132 8.25 -11.12 10.62
CA ASP A 132 6.82 -11.35 10.48
C ASP A 132 6.44 -11.73 9.04
N ASP A 133 5.56 -12.72 8.91
CA ASP A 133 4.88 -13.10 7.67
C ASP A 133 3.44 -12.58 7.61
N VAL A 134 2.85 -12.20 8.75
CA VAL A 134 1.48 -11.73 8.83
C VAL A 134 1.43 -10.54 9.78
N TYR A 135 0.87 -9.42 9.32
CA TYR A 135 0.59 -8.28 10.17
C TYR A 135 -0.78 -8.44 10.85
N ALA A 136 -0.80 -8.40 12.18
CA ALA A 136 -2.00 -8.58 13.01
C ALA A 136 -2.89 -7.32 13.07
N GLY A 137 -3.33 -6.85 11.90
CA GLY A 137 -4.27 -5.75 11.75
C GLY A 137 -4.19 -5.12 10.36
N THR A 138 -4.49 -3.83 10.27
CA THR A 138 -4.26 -3.00 9.08
C THR A 138 -3.35 -1.83 9.39
N ALA A 139 -2.34 -1.61 8.55
CA ALA A 139 -1.47 -0.45 8.58
C ALA A 139 -1.56 0.29 7.23
N ILE A 140 -2.00 1.54 7.27
CA ILE A 140 -2.05 2.44 6.11
C ILE A 140 -0.88 3.41 6.21
N ARG A 141 0.00 3.38 5.23
CA ARG A 141 1.15 4.28 5.11
C ARG A 141 0.89 5.32 4.02
N LEU A 142 1.07 6.58 4.38
CA LEU A 142 0.89 7.73 3.50
C LEU A 142 2.23 8.46 3.34
N PRO A 143 3.07 8.08 2.36
CA PRO A 143 4.29 8.81 2.04
C PRO A 143 3.98 10.28 1.77
N LEU A 144 4.68 11.20 2.44
CA LEU A 144 4.47 12.63 2.25
C LEU A 144 4.99 13.08 0.87
N ARG A 145 4.28 14.03 0.27
CA ARG A 145 4.69 14.69 -0.98
C ARG A 145 5.92 15.58 -0.81
#